data_AF-A0A3D4UHJ0-F1
#
_entry.id   AF-A0A3D4UHJ0-F1
#
_cell.length_a   1.000
_cell.length_b   1.000
_cell.length_c   1.000
_cell.angle_alpha   90.00
_cell.angle_beta   90.00
_cell.angle_gamma   90.00
#
_symmetry.space_group_name_H-M   'P 1'
#
loop_
_entity.id
_entity.type
_entity.pdbx_description
1 polymer ?
#
loop_
_entity_poly.entity_id
_entity_poly.type
_entity_poly.pdbx_seq_one_letter_code
_entity_poly.pdbx_strand_id
1 'polypeptide(L)' 'MSPKTPAKKTTKKRSTKKTSKKPSKKQATKATPSAKRSIEAERMIRIRGAKEHNLKSVDIDIPRDQLV' A
#
# COMPACT_ATOMS: atom_id res chain seq x y z
N MET A 1 22.35 54.50 -6.19
CA MET A 1 21.41 55.35 -5.44
C MET A 1 20.28 54.49 -4.91
N SER A 2 19.92 54.76 -3.66
CA SER A 2 19.09 54.04 -2.66
C SER A 2 17.62 53.78 -3.07
N PRO A 3 16.74 53.21 -2.21
CA PRO A 3 16.95 52.49 -0.93
C PRO A 3 16.19 51.13 -0.83
N LYS A 4 16.58 50.31 0.15
CA LYS A 4 15.77 49.21 0.71
C LYS A 4 14.67 49.77 1.63
N THR A 5 13.63 48.95 1.86
CA THR A 5 12.70 48.82 3.04
C THR A 5 11.20 49.01 2.71
N PRO A 6 10.22 48.60 3.55
CA PRO A 6 10.27 47.84 4.81
C PRO A 6 9.32 46.62 4.89
N ALA A 7 9.36 46.01 6.07
CA ALA A 7 8.82 44.74 6.52
C ALA A 7 7.29 44.59 6.73
N LYS A 8 6.93 43.34 7.06
CA LYS A 8 6.12 42.92 8.23
C LYS A 8 4.70 42.43 7.92
N LYS A 9 4.44 41.16 8.23
CA LYS A 9 3.29 40.74 9.04
C LYS A 9 3.53 39.32 9.59
N THR A 10 3.95 39.28 10.86
CA THR A 10 3.17 38.75 11.99
C THR A 10 3.23 37.23 12.12
N THR A 11 4.13 36.83 13.00
CA THR A 11 4.00 35.68 13.90
C THR A 11 2.56 35.44 14.35
N LYS A 12 2.06 34.21 14.17
CA LYS A 12 1.01 33.67 15.05
C LYS A 12 1.52 32.38 15.68
N LYS A 13 1.88 32.51 16.96
CA LYS A 13 1.95 31.43 17.93
C LYS A 13 0.69 30.55 17.82
N ARG A 14 0.87 29.24 17.82
CA ARG A 14 0.18 28.42 18.82
C ARG A 14 0.97 27.14 19.11
N SER A 15 1.64 27.17 20.26
CA SER A 15 1.92 26.00 21.07
C SER A 15 0.63 25.20 21.28
N THR A 16 0.69 23.87 21.13
CA THR A 16 0.46 22.96 22.26
C THR A 16 0.95 21.56 21.89
N LYS A 17 2.07 21.19 22.51
CA LYS A 17 2.42 19.87 23.01
C LYS A 17 1.24 18.88 23.01
N LYS A 18 1.30 17.84 22.17
CA LYS A 18 0.53 16.61 22.40
C LYS A 18 1.50 15.46 22.57
N THR A 19 1.92 15.29 23.81
CA THR A 19 2.39 14.00 24.32
C THR A 19 1.22 13.03 24.29
N SER A 20 1.28 12.02 23.43
CA SER A 20 0.56 10.76 23.68
C SER A 20 1.60 9.66 23.81
N LYS A 21 2.08 9.53 25.05
CA LYS A 21 2.84 8.39 25.53
C LYS A 21 1.82 7.25 25.76
N LYS A 22 2.16 6.04 25.28
CA LYS A 22 1.66 4.70 25.66
C LYS A 22 0.23 4.29 25.22
N PRO A 23 -0.13 2.98 25.23
CA PRO A 23 0.69 1.77 25.40
C PRO A 23 0.41 0.66 24.34
N SER A 24 1.32 -0.32 24.29
CA SER A 24 1.12 -1.73 23.90
C SER A 24 -0.15 -2.15 23.17
N LYS A 25 0.03 -2.76 22.00
CA LYS A 25 -0.63 -4.05 21.75
C LYS A 25 0.38 -5.01 21.13
N LYS A 26 0.90 -5.90 21.97
CA LYS A 26 1.35 -7.23 21.53
C LYS A 26 0.25 -7.78 20.63
N GLN A 27 0.56 -7.96 19.35
CA GLN A 27 -0.18 -8.89 18.51
C GLN A 27 0.83 -9.92 18.02
N ALA A 28 1.19 -10.82 18.93
CA ALA A 28 1.39 -12.19 18.54
C ALA A 28 0.01 -12.71 18.08
N THR A 29 -0.38 -12.42 16.84
CA THR A 29 -1.41 -13.22 16.17
C THR A 29 -0.70 -14.41 15.56
N LYS A 30 -0.57 -15.42 16.41
CA LYS A 30 -0.46 -16.82 16.04
C LYS A 30 -1.45 -17.11 14.90
N ALA A 31 -0.95 -17.18 13.68
CA ALA A 31 -1.59 -17.86 12.59
C ALA A 31 -0.50 -18.21 11.59
N THR A 32 0.11 -19.36 11.79
CA THR A 32 0.79 -20.10 10.72
C THR A 32 -0.32 -20.60 9.80
N PRO A 33 -0.59 -20.03 8.62
CA PRO A 33 -1.53 -20.60 7.67
C PRO A 33 -0.68 -21.36 6.64
N SER A 34 0.23 -22.21 7.12
CA SER A 34 1.26 -22.79 6.25
C SER A 34 0.72 -23.90 5.36
N ALA A 35 -0.46 -24.46 5.66
CA ALA A 35 -1.02 -25.59 4.92
C ALA A 35 -2.17 -25.21 3.98
N LYS A 36 -2.84 -24.07 4.18
CA LYS A 36 -3.97 -23.63 3.33
C LYS A 36 -3.55 -22.66 2.22
N ARG A 37 -2.46 -21.91 2.40
CA ARG A 37 -2.00 -20.92 1.40
C ARG A 37 -1.45 -21.56 0.11
N SER A 38 -0.87 -22.75 0.19
CA SER A 38 -0.32 -23.45 -0.98
C SER A 38 -1.43 -23.91 -1.93
N ILE A 39 -2.47 -24.53 -1.38
CA ILE A 39 -3.55 -25.14 -2.16
C ILE A 39 -4.39 -24.09 -2.91
N GLU A 40 -4.62 -22.92 -2.32
CA GLU A 40 -5.36 -21.83 -2.99
C GLU A 40 -4.54 -21.24 -4.14
N ALA A 41 -3.23 -21.10 -3.97
CA ALA A 41 -2.32 -20.62 -5.01
C ALA A 41 -2.15 -21.64 -6.15
N GLU A 42 -2.23 -22.94 -5.85
CA GLU A 42 -2.18 -24.05 -6.82
C GLU A 42 -3.43 -24.16 -7.70
N ARG A 43 -4.55 -23.54 -7.31
CA ARG A 43 -5.81 -23.52 -8.10
C ARG A 43 -5.96 -22.28 -8.99
N MET A 44 -4.90 -21.49 -9.17
CA MET A 44 -4.92 -20.31 -10.02
C MET A 44 -3.95 -20.47 -11.20
N ILE A 45 -4.47 -20.33 -12.41
CA ILE A 45 -3.69 -20.29 -13.65
C ILE A 45 -3.23 -18.86 -13.85
N ARG A 46 -1.92 -18.61 -13.77
CA ARG A 46 -1.35 -17.28 -13.97
C ARG A 46 -0.71 -17.19 -15.33
N ILE A 47 -1.24 -16.32 -16.17
CA ILE A 47 -0.70 -16.02 -17.49
C ILE A 47 0.03 -14.69 -17.37
N ARG A 48 1.31 -14.66 -17.75
CA ARG A 48 2.13 -13.45 -17.72
C ARG A 48 2.63 -13.09 -19.10
N GLY A 49 2.45 -11.83 -19.48
CA GLY A 49 2.90 -11.30 -20.76
C GLY A 49 2.35 -12.03 -21.98
N ALA A 50 1.06 -12.38 -21.99
CA ALA A 50 0.43 -13.02 -23.15
C ALA A 50 0.42 -12.09 -24.37
N LYS A 51 0.91 -12.58 -25.51
CA LYS A 51 1.07 -11.81 -26.76
C LYS A 51 0.53 -12.53 -28.01
N GLU A 52 -0.38 -13.46 -27.82
CA GLU A 52 -0.93 -14.22 -28.95
C GLU A 52 -1.90 -13.38 -29.79
N HIS A 53 -1.77 -13.45 -31.11
CA HIS A 53 -2.57 -12.73 -32.12
C HIS A 53 -2.69 -11.23 -31.87
N ASN A 54 -3.67 -10.83 -31.07
CA ASN A 54 -4.03 -9.43 -30.79
C ASN A 54 -3.76 -9.03 -29.33
N LEU A 55 -3.24 -9.93 -28.51
CA LEU A 55 -2.96 -9.65 -27.10
C LEU A 55 -1.75 -8.71 -26.96
N LYS A 56 -1.93 -7.63 -26.22
CA LYS A 56 -0.92 -6.57 -26.04
C LYS A 56 -0.10 -6.76 -24.77
N SER A 57 0.49 -7.94 -24.59
CA SER A 57 1.27 -8.28 -23.38
C SER A 57 0.42 -8.18 -22.11
N VAL A 58 -0.64 -9.01 -22.02
CA VAL A 58 -1.56 -8.98 -20.88
C VAL A 58 -1.16 -9.99 -19.80
N ASP A 59 -1.35 -9.60 -18.55
CA ASP A 59 -1.19 -10.47 -17.37
C ASP A 59 -2.58 -10.79 -16.81
N ILE A 60 -2.92 -12.07 -16.70
CA ILE A 60 -4.26 -12.52 -16.27
C ILE A 60 -4.08 -13.67 -15.29
N ASP A 61 -4.86 -13.64 -14.21
CA ASP A 61 -4.92 -14.75 -13.26
C ASP A 61 -6.33 -15.36 -13.32
N ILE A 62 -6.43 -16.63 -13.73
CA ILE A 62 -7.67 -17.37 -13.98
C ILE A 62 -7.88 -18.44 -12.90
N PRO A 63 -9.02 -18.48 -12.20
CA PRO A 63 -9.34 -19.57 -11.27
C PRO A 63 -9.64 -20.87 -12.01
N ARG A 64 -9.04 -21.99 -11.58
CA ARG A 64 -9.11 -23.29 -12.28
C ARG A 64 -10.50 -23.96 -12.24
N ASP A 65 -11.28 -23.69 -11.18
CA ASP A 65 -12.55 -24.39 -10.90
C ASP A 65 -13.80 -23.49 -11.07
N GLN A 66 -13.66 -22.31 -11.68
CA GLN A 66 -14.78 -21.41 -11.95
C GLN A 66 -14.92 -21.16 -13.45
N LEU A 67 -16.16 -21.19 -13.94
CA LEU A 67 -16.51 -20.69 -15.27
C LEU A 67 -16.53 -19.16 -15.21
N VAL A 68 -15.78 -18.54 -16.11
CA VAL A 68 -15.64 -17.08 -16.27
C VAL A 68 -16.26 -16.61 -17.57
#